data_AF-A0A538LKK7-F1
#
_entry.id   AF-A0A538LKK7-F1
#
_cell.length_a   1.000
_cell.length_b   1.000
_cell.length_c   1.000
_cell.angle_alpha   90.00
_cell.angle_beta   90.00
_cell.angle_gamma   90.00
#
_symmetry.space_group_name_H-M   'P 1'
#
loop_
_entity.id
_entity.type
_entity.pdbx_description
1 polymer ?
#
loop_
_entity_poly.entity_id
_entity_poly.type
_entity_poly.pdbx_seq_one_letter_code
_entity_poly.pdbx_strand_id
1 'polypeptide(L)'
;MDRHDPEEQPDLERDPPDEQAGARGESEQHGGDPPGGAVARHERPLEDDDRPQRAERGHETGPDQAAENRREQAVGEEVVALVPLRVVDQEAAVGEEVAPEHRGGQVRRRRREQPAVAADEEGHQPALHSVSARPLEPGRAQASEPRPRGDRFRRHRAGTGYGARGPRRGSSSSPTWPISSLIILSRRLSTALAAALIAALAAAAPAAARTHGFPHIVVPSSSTYKAQRAHFLDLAEHGISAARRHFWNPGERWYNDRLSDGDRYPLATVWSLAGLFETLDAVEMAQPSRHNRQAVRQFAAYAERYWDRDLQPHGGYAPYPGPRGSGYHVWFDDNSWWGHAFLDAYRATGNPRYLTDAKRASDFVDARGWSGDGMWWETRHESKSEEALGAATALSAEIYEETGNRVYLDRARTYINWANHHLWNGKVYGTPLTYANGAFIGAHLAICIRAHDSRACSRARYLGTWAMRWWGRDLDKAPQFDTILLRYMVQLGNYMGNPKFYAWAYHNAERALRGAPSGHGLYLNFWDGSSPTSHPSTGVSHAGQILTHGATIELFAWLAAVKPPQG
;
A
#
# COMPACT_ATOMS: atom_id res chain seq x y z
N MET A 1 33.07 -35.89 39.28
CA MET A 1 33.99 -36.80 38.60
C MET A 1 33.93 -36.43 37.13
N ASP A 2 35.03 -35.84 36.65
CA ASP A 2 35.47 -35.68 35.27
C ASP A 2 34.73 -34.82 34.21
N ARG A 3 35.49 -33.81 33.75
CA ARG A 3 35.73 -33.31 32.37
C ARG A 3 34.69 -32.40 31.68
N HIS A 4 35.05 -31.12 31.45
CA HIS A 4 35.69 -30.66 30.21
C HIS A 4 36.12 -29.18 30.28
N ASP A 5 37.27 -28.89 29.68
CA ASP A 5 37.90 -27.57 29.47
C ASP A 5 37.33 -26.82 28.23
N PRO A 6 37.65 -25.52 28.05
CA PRO A 6 37.00 -24.56 27.15
C PRO A 6 37.84 -24.17 25.91
N GLU A 7 37.22 -23.50 24.92
CA GLU A 7 37.76 -22.59 23.86
C GLU A 7 36.63 -22.43 22.79
N GLU A 8 36.38 -21.34 22.06
CA GLU A 8 37.21 -20.24 21.56
C GLU A 8 36.26 -19.12 21.03
N GLN A 9 36.58 -17.84 21.26
CA GLN A 9 36.09 -16.67 20.50
C GLN A 9 37.28 -16.11 19.72
N PRO A 10 37.07 -15.45 18.56
CA PRO A 10 38.04 -14.45 18.12
C PRO A 10 37.45 -13.04 18.03
N ASP A 11 38.35 -12.13 18.36
CA ASP A 11 38.25 -10.73 18.66
C ASP A 11 37.91 -9.77 17.51
N LEU A 12 37.46 -8.60 17.97
CA LEU A 12 37.36 -7.33 17.27
C LEU A 12 38.75 -6.69 17.09
N GLU A 13 39.06 -6.20 15.89
CA GLU A 13 40.10 -5.19 15.71
C GLU A 13 39.60 -4.04 14.84
N ARG A 14 39.69 -2.83 15.40
CA ARG A 14 39.59 -1.52 14.75
C ARG A 14 41.02 -1.00 14.65
N ASP A 15 41.34 -0.32 13.54
CA ASP A 15 42.37 0.73 13.52
C ASP A 15 42.05 1.78 12.43
N PRO A 16 42.26 3.08 12.71
CA PRO A 16 42.53 4.16 11.75
C PRO A 16 43.92 4.80 12.00
N PRO A 17 44.23 5.99 11.45
CA PRO A 17 44.50 6.37 10.06
C PRO A 17 45.96 6.88 9.86
N ASP A 18 46.36 7.21 8.63
CA ASP A 18 47.58 8.03 8.41
C ASP A 18 47.42 9.05 7.26
N GLU A 19 48.18 10.15 7.42
CA GLU A 19 48.00 11.50 6.89
C GLU A 19 48.79 11.86 5.61
N GLN A 20 48.18 12.78 4.85
CA GLN A 20 48.71 14.00 4.18
C GLN A 20 49.71 14.01 3.01
N ALA A 21 49.30 14.80 2.00
CA ALA A 21 50.02 15.84 1.21
C ALA A 21 49.94 15.62 -0.32
N GLY A 22 49.59 16.56 -1.21
CA GLY A 22 49.19 17.96 -1.11
C GLY A 22 48.93 18.59 -2.51
N ALA A 23 48.18 19.70 -2.49
CA ALA A 23 48.21 20.89 -3.37
C ALA A 23 47.98 20.85 -4.92
N ARG A 24 46.82 21.41 -5.32
CA ARG A 24 46.55 22.62 -6.18
C ARG A 24 47.18 22.83 -7.57
N GLY A 25 46.31 23.28 -8.51
CA GLY A 25 46.57 24.10 -9.71
C GLY A 25 45.83 23.56 -10.95
N GLU A 26 44.69 24.10 -11.40
CA GLU A 26 44.56 25.16 -12.45
C GLU A 26 45.42 24.86 -13.69
N SER A 27 44.99 24.87 -14.96
CA SER A 27 43.84 25.45 -15.65
C SER A 27 43.89 25.02 -17.15
N GLU A 28 42.84 25.38 -17.89
CA GLU A 28 42.76 25.63 -19.34
C GLU A 28 42.16 24.58 -20.30
N GLN A 29 41.44 25.21 -21.24
CA GLN A 29 40.44 24.76 -22.19
C GLN A 29 41.07 24.45 -23.55
N HIS A 30 40.43 23.60 -24.34
CA HIS A 30 40.20 23.63 -25.80
C HIS A 30 39.70 22.21 -26.17
N GLY A 31 38.59 21.96 -26.87
CA GLY A 31 37.95 22.67 -27.97
C GLY A 31 38.06 21.81 -29.23
N GLY A 32 36.95 21.24 -29.72
CA GLY A 32 36.86 20.69 -31.09
C GLY A 32 36.28 19.27 -31.20
N ASP A 33 35.05 19.19 -31.71
CA ASP A 33 34.32 17.97 -32.13
C ASP A 33 34.46 17.75 -33.67
N PRO A 34 33.90 16.68 -34.29
CA PRO A 34 34.58 15.75 -35.23
C PRO A 34 34.22 16.00 -36.72
N PRO A 35 34.52 15.09 -37.70
CA PRO A 35 33.64 13.92 -37.98
C PRO A 35 34.24 12.69 -38.75
N GLY A 36 33.49 11.58 -38.77
CA GLY A 36 33.23 10.81 -40.00
C GLY A 36 33.83 9.41 -40.16
N GLY A 37 33.00 8.45 -40.62
CA GLY A 37 33.47 7.28 -41.36
C GLY A 37 32.73 5.97 -41.05
N ALA A 38 31.95 5.49 -42.03
CA ALA A 38 31.10 4.31 -41.94
C ALA A 38 31.64 3.12 -42.76
N VAL A 39 30.94 1.99 -42.61
CA VAL A 39 30.74 0.88 -43.57
C VAL A 39 31.62 -0.38 -43.44
N ALA A 40 30.89 -1.50 -43.41
CA ALA A 40 31.26 -2.91 -43.34
C ALA A 40 31.81 -3.51 -44.64
N ARG A 41 32.43 -4.70 -44.56
CA ARG A 41 31.93 -5.95 -45.19
C ARG A 41 32.86 -7.16 -44.97
N HIS A 42 32.20 -8.33 -44.99
CA HIS A 42 32.66 -9.71 -44.97
C HIS A 42 33.63 -10.09 -46.09
N GLU A 43 34.42 -11.16 -45.86
CA GLU A 43 34.68 -12.21 -46.84
C GLU A 43 35.18 -13.54 -46.20
N ARG A 44 34.75 -14.66 -46.81
CA ARG A 44 35.09 -16.11 -46.73
C ARG A 44 34.84 -16.63 -48.17
N PRO A 45 35.18 -17.88 -48.59
CA PRO A 45 36.28 -18.82 -48.31
C PRO A 45 36.84 -19.49 -49.62
N LEU A 46 37.76 -20.47 -49.55
CA LEU A 46 38.22 -21.40 -50.63
C LEU A 46 38.47 -22.81 -50.01
N GLU A 47 37.78 -23.90 -50.44
CA GLU A 47 38.12 -24.96 -51.46
C GLU A 47 39.28 -25.91 -51.08
N ASP A 48 39.44 -27.15 -51.57
CA ASP A 48 38.67 -28.41 -51.78
C ASP A 48 39.73 -29.51 -52.18
N ASP A 49 39.34 -30.77 -52.47
CA ASP A 49 40.08 -31.93 -53.09
C ASP A 49 40.74 -32.99 -52.13
N ASP A 50 40.76 -34.33 -52.33
CA ASP A 50 40.42 -35.23 -53.46
C ASP A 50 40.30 -36.74 -52.98
N ARG A 51 39.37 -37.50 -53.62
CA ARG A 51 39.28 -38.96 -54.01
C ARG A 51 39.17 -40.25 -53.12
N PRO A 52 38.60 -41.37 -53.68
CA PRO A 52 37.95 -42.51 -52.97
C PRO A 52 38.49 -43.94 -53.28
N GLN A 53 37.90 -45.02 -52.69
CA GLN A 53 37.86 -46.38 -53.26
C GLN A 53 36.80 -47.37 -52.66
N ARG A 54 36.02 -47.96 -53.59
CA ARG A 54 35.44 -49.33 -53.78
C ARG A 54 34.85 -50.23 -52.65
N ALA A 55 33.87 -51.01 -53.11
CA ALA A 55 32.90 -51.89 -52.43
C ALA A 55 33.34 -53.35 -52.19
N GLU A 56 32.68 -54.04 -51.25
CA GLU A 56 32.39 -55.49 -51.32
C GLU A 56 31.25 -55.95 -50.37
N ARG A 57 30.74 -57.17 -50.60
CA ARG A 57 29.42 -57.76 -50.28
C ARG A 57 29.44 -58.79 -49.13
N GLY A 58 28.25 -59.11 -48.57
CA GLY A 58 27.90 -60.41 -47.92
C GLY A 58 27.19 -60.25 -46.55
N HIS A 59 25.89 -60.56 -46.39
CA HIS A 59 25.29 -61.82 -45.81
C HIS A 59 25.90 -62.19 -44.43
N GLU A 60 25.20 -62.49 -43.33
CA GLU A 60 23.96 -63.25 -43.10
C GLU A 60 23.51 -63.14 -41.61
N THR A 61 22.19 -63.28 -41.40
CA THR A 61 21.38 -63.80 -40.26
C THR A 61 21.93 -64.09 -38.83
N GLY A 62 21.13 -63.73 -37.81
CA GLY A 62 20.80 -64.63 -36.66
C GLY A 62 20.80 -64.01 -35.24
N PRO A 63 19.96 -64.46 -34.28
CA PRO A 63 19.41 -63.62 -33.21
C PRO A 63 19.79 -63.96 -31.75
N ASP A 64 19.38 -63.04 -30.86
CA ASP A 64 18.98 -63.18 -29.45
C ASP A 64 19.98 -63.01 -28.26
N GLN A 65 19.54 -62.14 -27.35
CA GLN A 65 19.73 -62.07 -25.88
C GLN A 65 21.12 -61.74 -25.28
N ALA A 66 21.22 -60.57 -24.63
CA ALA A 66 21.18 -60.41 -23.17
C ALA A 66 21.94 -59.16 -22.67
N ALA A 67 21.24 -58.39 -21.83
CA ALA A 67 21.68 -57.71 -20.62
C ALA A 67 22.92 -56.78 -20.62
N GLU A 68 22.62 -55.50 -20.30
CA GLU A 68 23.27 -54.77 -19.20
C GLU A 68 24.65 -54.14 -19.48
N ASN A 69 24.62 -52.89 -20.00
CA ASN A 69 25.27 -51.71 -19.40
C ASN A 69 25.45 -50.60 -20.43
N ARG A 70 24.57 -49.59 -20.41
CA ARG A 70 25.00 -48.20 -20.14
C ARG A 70 23.82 -47.24 -20.10
N ARG A 71 23.72 -46.60 -18.94
CA ARG A 71 23.09 -45.30 -18.72
C ARG A 71 23.63 -44.30 -19.73
N GLU A 72 22.74 -43.53 -20.35
CA GLU A 72 22.71 -42.06 -20.39
C GLU A 72 21.85 -41.60 -21.59
N GLN A 73 21.11 -40.50 -21.37
CA GLN A 73 20.32 -39.73 -22.33
C GLN A 73 18.90 -40.25 -22.64
N ALA A 74 17.93 -39.67 -21.92
CA ALA A 74 16.73 -39.02 -22.45
C ALA A 74 15.61 -39.03 -21.40
N VAL A 75 15.68 -38.14 -20.42
CA VAL A 75 14.45 -37.64 -19.77
C VAL A 75 14.30 -36.23 -20.31
N GLY A 76 13.33 -36.05 -21.18
CA GLY A 76 12.95 -34.74 -21.68
C GLY A 76 12.56 -33.84 -20.52
N GLU A 77 13.18 -32.67 -20.47
CA GLU A 77 12.66 -31.54 -19.69
C GLU A 77 11.27 -31.20 -20.23
N GLU A 78 10.25 -31.63 -19.50
CA GLU A 78 8.93 -31.05 -19.60
C GLU A 78 9.02 -29.67 -18.94
N VAL A 79 9.32 -28.67 -19.77
CA VAL A 79 9.30 -27.26 -19.38
C VAL A 79 7.86 -26.89 -19.04
N VAL A 80 7.53 -26.89 -17.75
CA VAL A 80 6.30 -26.30 -17.24
C VAL A 80 6.36 -24.80 -17.53
N ALA A 81 5.61 -24.37 -18.55
CA ALA A 81 5.48 -22.98 -18.92
C ALA A 81 4.90 -22.17 -17.73
N LEU A 82 5.73 -21.29 -17.18
CA LEU A 82 5.29 -20.20 -16.32
C LEU A 82 4.33 -19.33 -17.12
N VAL A 83 3.10 -19.20 -16.64
CA VAL A 83 2.12 -18.22 -17.13
C VAL A 83 2.57 -16.85 -16.61
N PRO A 84 3.13 -15.93 -17.42
CA PRO A 84 3.05 -14.52 -17.06
C PRO A 84 1.56 -14.16 -16.94
N LEU A 85 1.18 -13.16 -16.14
CA LEU A 85 -0.18 -12.58 -16.11
C LEU A 85 -0.58 -11.91 -17.46
N ARG A 86 -0.14 -12.47 -18.60
CA ARG A 86 -0.59 -12.15 -19.94
C ARG A 86 -1.66 -13.15 -20.37
N VAL A 87 -2.89 -12.65 -20.49
CA VAL A 87 -3.86 -13.23 -21.42
C VAL A 87 -3.37 -12.92 -22.83
N VAL A 88 -2.96 -13.93 -23.59
CA VAL A 88 -2.94 -13.84 -25.05
C VAL A 88 -3.50 -15.15 -25.60
N ASP A 89 -4.64 -15.02 -26.27
CA ASP A 89 -4.83 -15.50 -27.64
C ASP A 89 -5.94 -14.65 -28.28
N GLN A 90 -5.54 -13.74 -29.17
CA GLN A 90 -6.42 -13.18 -30.19
C GLN A 90 -5.89 -13.62 -31.54
N GLU A 91 -6.55 -14.63 -32.11
CA GLU A 91 -6.45 -14.89 -33.54
C GLU A 91 -7.08 -13.75 -34.34
N ALA A 92 -6.46 -13.52 -35.49
CA ALA A 92 -6.79 -12.49 -36.45
C ALA A 92 -8.23 -12.56 -36.95
N ALA A 93 -8.91 -11.41 -36.97
CA ALA A 93 -10.01 -11.16 -37.89
C ALA A 93 -9.53 -10.10 -38.90
N VAL A 94 -9.21 -10.59 -40.09
CA VAL A 94 -8.97 -9.80 -41.30
C VAL A 94 -10.32 -9.38 -41.88
N GLY A 95 -10.44 -8.10 -42.19
CA GLY A 95 -11.23 -7.57 -43.31
C GLY A 95 -12.73 -7.40 -43.12
N GLU A 96 -13.18 -6.15 -42.96
CA GLU A 96 -14.02 -5.55 -44.00
C GLU A 96 -13.92 -4.02 -43.96
N GLU A 97 -13.53 -3.49 -45.11
CA GLU A 97 -13.37 -2.09 -45.45
C GLU A 97 -14.76 -1.55 -45.83
N VAL A 98 -15.25 -0.51 -45.15
CA VAL A 98 -16.47 0.20 -45.57
C VAL A 98 -16.11 1.66 -45.86
N ALA A 99 -16.05 1.96 -47.15
CA ALA A 99 -15.92 3.30 -47.72
C ALA A 99 -17.17 4.17 -47.43
N PRO A 100 -17.07 5.52 -47.50
CA PRO A 100 -18.12 6.42 -47.06
C PRO A 100 -19.16 6.69 -48.17
N GLU A 101 -20.45 6.59 -47.84
CA GLU A 101 -21.52 7.07 -48.71
C GLU A 101 -21.89 8.53 -48.37
N HIS A 102 -21.74 9.39 -49.38
CA HIS A 102 -22.32 10.72 -49.48
C HIS A 102 -23.82 10.65 -49.80
N ARG A 103 -24.64 11.31 -48.98
CA ARG A 103 -25.92 11.98 -49.31
C ARG A 103 -26.20 12.93 -48.13
N GLY A 104 -26.19 14.25 -48.24
CA GLY A 104 -26.98 15.08 -49.16
C GLY A 104 -28.34 15.36 -48.53
N GLY A 105 -28.51 16.49 -47.81
CA GLY A 105 -29.85 16.90 -47.35
C GLY A 105 -29.96 17.88 -46.18
N GLN A 106 -29.85 19.17 -46.50
CA GLN A 106 -30.62 20.31 -45.96
C GLN A 106 -30.60 20.68 -44.45
N VAL A 107 -29.85 21.75 -44.23
CA VAL A 107 -30.11 22.92 -43.37
C VAL A 107 -31.57 23.15 -42.94
N ARG A 108 -31.81 23.21 -41.63
CA ARG A 108 -32.79 24.11 -41.02
C ARG A 108 -32.20 24.76 -39.76
N ARG A 109 -31.84 26.04 -39.90
CA ARG A 109 -31.54 26.96 -38.80
C ARG A 109 -32.79 27.13 -37.93
N ARG A 110 -32.67 26.92 -36.61
CA ARG A 110 -33.51 27.59 -35.62
C ARG A 110 -32.63 28.23 -34.55
N ARG A 111 -32.59 29.56 -34.61
CA ARG A 111 -32.23 30.50 -33.54
C ARG A 111 -33.20 30.30 -32.37
N ARG A 112 -32.66 30.23 -31.15
CA ARG A 112 -33.24 30.74 -29.90
C ARG A 112 -32.13 30.70 -28.84
N GLU A 113 -31.46 31.84 -28.61
CA GLU A 113 -31.75 32.77 -27.50
C GLU A 113 -31.17 32.26 -26.18
N GLN A 114 -29.93 32.71 -25.92
CA GLN A 114 -29.38 32.88 -24.57
C GLN A 114 -30.07 34.06 -23.88
N PRO A 115 -30.21 34.05 -22.55
CA PRO A 115 -30.07 35.26 -21.77
C PRO A 115 -28.74 35.24 -21.01
N ALA A 116 -27.97 36.30 -21.23
CA ALA A 116 -26.92 36.75 -20.35
C ALA A 116 -27.55 37.28 -19.05
N VAL A 117 -26.94 36.97 -17.91
CA VAL A 117 -27.05 37.80 -16.69
C VAL A 117 -25.64 38.08 -16.22
N ALA A 118 -25.43 39.35 -15.94
CA ALA A 118 -24.17 40.03 -15.70
C ALA A 118 -23.48 39.59 -14.40
N ALA A 119 -22.17 39.83 -14.41
CA ALA A 119 -21.31 39.89 -13.25
C ALA A 119 -21.73 41.04 -12.32
N ASP A 120 -21.66 40.80 -11.02
CA ASP A 120 -21.32 41.81 -10.03
C ASP A 120 -20.18 41.23 -9.18
N GLU A 121 -19.04 41.91 -9.26
CA GLU A 121 -17.97 41.85 -8.28
C GLU A 121 -18.42 42.62 -7.04
N GLU A 122 -18.36 42.02 -5.85
CA GLU A 122 -17.93 42.73 -4.65
C GLU A 122 -17.48 41.71 -3.59
N GLY A 123 -16.24 41.89 -3.14
CA GLY A 123 -15.60 41.01 -2.18
C GLY A 123 -16.18 41.14 -0.78
N HIS A 124 -16.24 40.02 -0.06
CA HIS A 124 -16.14 39.97 1.39
C HIS A 124 -15.71 38.56 1.82
N GLN A 125 -14.50 38.46 2.36
CA GLN A 125 -14.06 37.31 3.17
C GLN A 125 -14.93 37.23 4.44
N PRO A 126 -15.16 36.01 4.97
CA PRO A 126 -14.96 35.86 6.40
C PRO A 126 -14.20 34.58 6.78
N ALA A 127 -13.12 34.82 7.53
CA ALA A 127 -12.61 34.11 8.69
C ALA A 127 -12.81 32.58 8.80
N LEU A 128 -11.67 31.90 8.74
CA LEU A 128 -11.38 30.57 9.27
C LEU A 128 -11.70 30.50 10.77
N HIS A 129 -12.48 29.49 11.18
CA HIS A 129 -12.46 28.98 12.55
C HIS A 129 -11.97 27.54 12.56
N SER A 130 -10.71 27.43 12.98
CA SER A 130 -10.05 26.23 13.48
C SER A 130 -10.78 25.67 14.72
N VAL A 131 -11.04 24.36 14.76
CA VAL A 131 -11.29 23.65 16.02
C VAL A 131 -10.21 22.57 16.16
N SER A 132 -9.16 22.92 16.91
CA SER A 132 -8.22 21.95 17.46
C SER A 132 -8.93 21.09 18.51
N ALA A 133 -8.82 19.77 18.37
CA ALA A 133 -9.04 18.86 19.48
C ALA A 133 -7.98 19.13 20.57
N ARG A 134 -8.43 19.33 21.81
CA ARG A 134 -7.58 19.31 23.02
C ARG A 134 -8.03 18.18 23.96
N PRO A 135 -7.12 17.63 24.76
CA PRO A 135 -7.30 16.32 25.42
C PRO A 135 -8.17 16.41 26.68
N LEU A 136 -8.83 15.29 26.98
CA LEU A 136 -9.66 15.04 28.17
C LEU A 136 -8.79 14.73 29.41
N GLU A 137 -9.20 15.28 30.55
CA GLU A 137 -8.91 14.82 31.92
C GLU A 137 -10.22 14.96 32.74
N PRO A 138 -10.39 14.22 33.85
CA PRO A 138 -11.55 13.35 34.03
C PRO A 138 -12.71 13.96 34.83
N GLY A 139 -13.91 13.46 34.53
CA GLY A 139 -15.16 13.89 35.12
C GLY A 139 -15.36 13.46 36.58
N ARG A 140 -15.95 14.36 37.36
CA ARG A 140 -16.79 14.04 38.52
C ARG A 140 -18.12 14.75 38.36
N ALA A 141 -19.19 13.95 38.37
CA ALA A 141 -20.57 14.36 38.18
C ALA A 141 -21.12 15.15 39.37
N GLN A 142 -22.01 16.12 39.08
CA GLN A 142 -23.16 16.47 39.92
C GLN A 142 -24.16 17.33 39.12
N ALA A 143 -25.38 16.81 38.95
CA ALA A 143 -26.62 17.58 38.76
C ALA A 143 -27.20 17.87 40.17
N SER A 144 -28.01 18.87 40.49
CA SER A 144 -28.88 19.79 39.73
C SER A 144 -29.43 20.85 40.72
N GLU A 145 -29.45 22.14 40.31
CA GLU A 145 -30.39 23.26 40.62
C GLU A 145 -30.90 23.59 42.07
N PRO A 146 -31.54 24.77 42.35
CA PRO A 146 -31.64 26.05 41.61
C PRO A 146 -31.33 27.33 42.46
N ARG A 147 -31.36 28.48 41.77
CA ARG A 147 -31.15 29.89 42.23
C ARG A 147 -32.14 30.36 43.33
N PRO A 148 -31.91 31.51 44.02
CA PRO A 148 -32.40 32.80 43.47
C PRO A 148 -31.56 34.08 43.77
N ARG A 149 -31.62 35.00 42.79
CA ARG A 149 -31.82 36.48 42.81
C ARG A 149 -31.18 37.41 43.86
N GLY A 150 -30.67 38.53 43.31
CA GLY A 150 -30.63 39.88 43.92
C GLY A 150 -29.32 40.21 44.63
N ASP A 151 -28.74 41.41 44.61
CA ASP A 151 -29.18 42.70 44.09
C ASP A 151 -27.95 43.66 44.12
N ARG A 152 -27.94 44.62 43.19
CA ARG A 152 -27.40 46.00 43.26
C ARG A 152 -25.99 46.32 43.81
N PHE A 153 -25.20 46.89 42.89
CA PHE A 153 -24.39 48.11 43.00
C PHE A 153 -24.67 49.04 44.22
N ARG A 154 -23.61 49.44 44.93
CA ARG A 154 -23.13 50.85 44.98
C ARG A 154 -21.82 51.04 45.74
N ARG A 155 -21.02 51.98 45.22
CA ARG A 155 -19.79 52.58 45.76
C ARG A 155 -20.04 53.27 47.12
N HIS A 156 -19.03 53.33 47.98
CA HIS A 156 -18.37 54.58 48.43
C HIS A 156 -17.19 54.31 49.39
N ARG A 157 -16.42 55.37 49.61
CA ARG A 157 -15.01 55.48 49.99
C ARG A 157 -14.91 56.14 51.38
N ALA A 158 -13.80 55.88 52.09
CA ALA A 158 -13.25 56.60 53.26
C ALA A 158 -14.05 56.48 54.58
N GLY A 159 -13.46 56.44 55.78
CA GLY A 159 -12.08 56.58 56.25
C GLY A 159 -12.08 56.66 57.79
N THR A 160 -10.88 56.70 58.41
CA THR A 160 -10.55 57.02 59.83
C THR A 160 -11.01 55.99 60.88
N GLY A 161 -10.29 55.64 61.96
CA GLY A 161 -9.10 56.13 62.65
C GLY A 161 -9.11 55.54 64.09
N TYR A 162 -8.04 55.72 64.87
CA TYR A 162 -7.74 55.19 66.25
C TYR A 162 -7.20 53.75 66.31
N GLY A 163 -6.03 53.41 66.84
CA GLY A 163 -5.01 54.12 67.62
C GLY A 163 -4.68 53.35 68.90
N ALA A 164 -3.47 52.78 69.05
CA ALA A 164 -2.68 52.76 70.30
C ALA A 164 -1.45 51.81 70.27
N ARG A 165 -0.29 52.43 70.55
CA ARG A 165 0.88 51.97 71.36
C ARG A 165 1.83 50.87 70.83
N GLY A 166 3.06 51.28 70.49
CA GLY A 166 4.29 50.46 70.55
C GLY A 166 4.85 50.32 71.98
N PRO A 167 6.04 49.71 72.19
CA PRO A 167 7.29 50.39 71.81
C PRO A 167 8.51 49.54 71.37
N ARG A 168 9.44 50.23 70.68
CA ARG A 168 10.94 50.14 70.69
C ARG A 168 11.63 48.90 70.12
N ARG A 169 12.33 49.05 68.97
CA ARG A 169 13.73 49.51 68.74
C ARG A 169 14.79 48.41 68.97
N GLY A 170 15.47 48.02 67.89
CA GLY A 170 16.74 47.30 67.90
C GLY A 170 17.26 47.13 66.47
N SER A 171 18.31 47.86 66.14
CA SER A 171 18.99 47.92 64.85
C SER A 171 19.99 46.78 64.64
N SER A 172 20.26 46.52 63.35
CA SER A 172 21.53 46.06 62.77
C SER A 172 22.13 44.72 63.21
N SER A 173 22.20 43.75 62.29
CA SER A 173 23.47 43.33 61.65
C SER A 173 23.22 42.09 60.78
N SER A 174 23.61 42.18 59.52
CA SER A 174 23.66 41.06 58.58
C SER A 174 24.85 40.16 58.91
N PRO A 175 24.68 38.83 58.81
CA PRO A 175 25.79 37.96 58.39
C PRO A 175 25.38 37.19 57.13
N THR A 176 26.04 37.53 56.03
CA THR A 176 26.04 36.76 54.79
C THR A 176 26.74 35.42 55.01
N TRP A 177 26.02 34.31 54.87
CA TRP A 177 26.59 32.98 54.62
C TRP A 177 25.76 32.25 53.55
N PRO A 178 26.40 31.42 52.69
CA PRO A 178 26.03 31.27 51.29
C PRO A 178 24.96 30.19 51.06
N ILE A 179 24.05 30.46 50.13
CA ILE A 179 22.94 29.61 49.68
C ILE A 179 23.44 28.46 48.78
N SER A 180 24.53 27.80 49.15
CA SER A 180 25.16 26.77 48.32
C SER A 180 24.98 25.34 48.83
N SER A 181 24.36 25.14 50.00
CA SER A 181 24.28 23.81 50.64
C SER A 181 22.87 23.18 50.69
N LEU A 182 21.83 23.86 50.20
CA LEU A 182 20.46 23.34 50.11
C LEU A 182 20.04 22.90 48.69
N ILE A 183 20.92 23.08 47.69
CA ILE A 183 20.70 22.66 46.30
C ILE A 183 21.31 21.27 46.01
N ILE A 184 22.23 20.79 46.86
CA ILE A 184 22.95 19.53 46.62
C ILE A 184 22.18 18.31 47.18
N LEU A 185 21.33 18.49 48.19
CA LEU A 185 20.50 17.40 48.73
C LEU A 185 19.19 17.20 47.94
N SER A 186 18.66 18.24 47.29
CA SER A 186 17.50 18.11 46.39
C SER A 186 17.87 17.47 45.04
N ARG A 187 19.12 17.63 44.57
CA ARG A 187 19.58 17.01 43.32
C ARG A 187 19.86 15.50 43.41
N ARG A 188 20.11 14.92 44.58
CA ARG A 188 20.35 13.47 44.73
C ARG A 188 19.09 12.63 44.98
N LEU A 189 17.98 13.23 45.41
CA LEU A 189 16.67 12.56 45.40
C LEU A 189 15.96 12.66 44.03
N SER A 190 16.22 13.72 43.25
CA SER A 190 15.66 13.83 41.90
C SER A 190 16.29 12.87 40.88
N THR A 191 17.56 12.51 41.04
CA THR A 191 18.21 11.53 40.15
C THR A 191 17.83 10.09 40.47
N ALA A 192 17.56 9.76 41.75
CA ALA A 192 17.08 8.44 42.14
C ALA A 192 15.62 8.19 41.72
N LEU A 193 14.74 9.21 41.80
CA LEU A 193 13.37 9.12 41.28
C LEU A 193 13.32 9.15 39.75
N ALA A 194 14.19 9.92 39.08
CA ALA A 194 14.27 9.89 37.62
C ALA A 194 14.83 8.57 37.08
N ALA A 195 15.83 7.97 37.75
CA ALA A 195 16.34 6.64 37.39
C ALA A 195 15.31 5.53 37.66
N ALA A 196 14.51 5.64 38.74
CA ALA A 196 13.42 4.71 39.03
C ALA A 196 12.23 4.88 38.07
N LEU A 197 11.91 6.10 37.62
CA LEU A 197 10.90 6.33 36.57
C LEU A 197 11.39 5.83 35.20
N ILE A 198 12.67 6.01 34.86
CA ILE A 198 13.25 5.47 33.63
C ILE A 198 13.33 3.95 33.68
N ALA A 199 13.61 3.34 34.84
CA ALA A 199 13.55 1.90 35.03
C ALA A 199 12.10 1.36 35.02
N ALA A 200 11.12 2.12 35.50
CA ALA A 200 9.70 1.75 35.43
C ALA A 200 9.09 1.95 34.02
N LEU A 201 9.56 2.94 33.25
CA LEU A 201 9.24 3.10 31.82
C LEU A 201 10.01 2.12 30.92
N ALA A 202 11.18 1.62 31.36
CA ALA A 202 11.88 0.53 30.68
C ALA A 202 11.34 -0.87 31.07
N ALA A 203 10.61 -0.98 32.18
CA ALA A 203 9.89 -2.20 32.59
C ALA A 203 8.48 -2.31 31.98
N ALA A 204 7.96 -1.23 31.40
CA ALA A 204 6.94 -1.31 30.36
C ALA A 204 7.63 -1.61 29.02
N ALA A 205 8.32 -2.74 28.95
CA ALA A 205 8.58 -3.35 27.65
C ALA A 205 7.22 -3.40 26.93
N PRO A 206 7.11 -2.93 25.67
CA PRO A 206 5.92 -3.24 24.90
C PRO A 206 5.79 -4.74 25.01
N ALA A 207 4.65 -5.23 25.54
CA ALA A 207 4.41 -6.66 25.71
C ALA A 207 4.99 -7.36 24.50
N ALA A 208 6.16 -8.01 24.68
CA ALA A 208 7.05 -8.32 23.57
C ALA A 208 6.17 -8.91 22.49
N ALA A 209 5.96 -8.18 21.38
CA ALA A 209 4.91 -8.49 20.42
C ALA A 209 5.07 -9.97 20.15
N ARG A 210 4.14 -10.77 20.70
CA ARG A 210 4.37 -12.22 20.81
C ARG A 210 4.38 -12.64 19.36
N THR A 211 5.57 -12.86 18.80
CA THR A 211 5.67 -13.39 17.45
C THR A 211 4.90 -14.69 17.55
N HIS A 212 3.79 -14.78 16.84
CA HIS A 212 3.03 -16.01 16.84
C HIS A 212 4.02 -17.10 16.38
N GLY A 213 3.89 -18.31 16.93
CA GLY A 213 4.55 -19.46 16.31
C GLY A 213 4.12 -19.54 14.84
N PHE A 214 4.85 -20.29 14.01
CA PHE A 214 4.34 -20.55 12.66
C PHE A 214 2.93 -21.14 12.75
N PRO A 215 1.91 -20.49 12.17
CA PRO A 215 0.55 -20.92 12.34
C PRO A 215 0.36 -22.28 11.66
N HIS A 216 -0.40 -23.15 12.32
CA HIS A 216 -0.87 -24.38 11.68
C HIS A 216 -1.95 -24.02 10.66
N ILE A 217 -1.56 -23.91 9.40
CA ILE A 217 -2.45 -23.68 8.25
C ILE A 217 -2.69 -25.01 7.55
N VAL A 218 -3.96 -25.44 7.52
CA VAL A 218 -4.39 -26.60 6.74
C VAL A 218 -4.44 -26.20 5.27
N VAL A 219 -3.76 -26.97 4.41
CA VAL A 219 -3.81 -26.81 2.96
C VAL A 219 -4.91 -27.72 2.41
N PRO A 220 -6.01 -27.19 1.86
CA PRO A 220 -7.02 -27.98 1.17
C PRO A 220 -6.48 -28.79 0.00
N SER A 221 -7.19 -29.86 -0.38
CA SER A 221 -6.88 -30.61 -1.60
C SER A 221 -7.17 -29.79 -2.87
N SER A 222 -6.55 -30.16 -3.99
CA SER A 222 -6.76 -29.49 -5.28
C SER A 222 -8.23 -29.49 -5.74
N SER A 223 -8.99 -30.55 -5.45
CA SER A 223 -10.43 -30.62 -5.75
C SER A 223 -11.22 -29.61 -4.92
N THR A 224 -10.89 -29.50 -3.64
CA THR A 224 -11.51 -28.56 -2.71
C THR A 224 -11.21 -27.13 -3.14
N TYR A 225 -9.96 -26.82 -3.51
CA TYR A 225 -9.61 -25.51 -4.05
C TYR A 225 -10.35 -25.15 -5.33
N LYS A 226 -10.52 -26.10 -6.26
CA LYS A 226 -11.28 -25.86 -7.48
C LYS A 226 -12.73 -25.45 -7.16
N ALA A 227 -13.39 -26.18 -6.26
CA ALA A 227 -14.77 -25.86 -5.85
C ALA A 227 -14.84 -24.50 -5.12
N GLN A 228 -13.88 -24.22 -4.25
CA GLN A 228 -13.83 -22.99 -3.46
C GLN A 228 -13.56 -21.75 -4.31
N ARG A 229 -12.75 -21.83 -5.35
CA ARG A 229 -12.55 -20.70 -6.29
C ARG A 229 -13.85 -20.28 -6.95
N ALA A 230 -14.65 -21.25 -7.40
CA ALA A 230 -15.97 -20.97 -7.95
C ALA A 230 -16.91 -20.37 -6.88
N HIS A 231 -16.84 -20.86 -5.64
CA HIS A 231 -17.62 -20.29 -4.54
C HIS A 231 -17.23 -18.85 -4.21
N PHE A 232 -15.93 -18.53 -4.11
CA PHE A 232 -15.49 -17.15 -3.84
C PHE A 232 -15.78 -16.20 -5.00
N LEU A 233 -15.74 -16.68 -6.25
CA LEU A 233 -16.19 -15.90 -7.40
C LEU A 233 -17.68 -15.52 -7.24
N ASP A 234 -18.53 -16.49 -6.94
CA ASP A 234 -19.96 -16.27 -6.71
C ASP A 234 -20.21 -15.29 -5.54
N LEU A 235 -19.46 -15.41 -4.44
CA LEU A 235 -19.54 -14.48 -3.31
C LEU A 235 -19.11 -13.05 -3.69
N ALA A 236 -18.06 -12.91 -4.50
CA ALA A 236 -17.59 -11.61 -4.98
C ALA A 236 -18.63 -10.95 -5.91
N GLU A 237 -19.23 -11.70 -6.84
CA GLU A 237 -20.28 -11.21 -7.75
C GLU A 237 -21.57 -10.82 -7.00
N HIS A 238 -21.98 -11.63 -6.02
CA HIS A 238 -23.09 -11.29 -5.12
C HIS A 238 -22.77 -10.06 -4.28
N GLY A 239 -21.52 -9.91 -3.84
CA GLY A 239 -20.99 -8.76 -3.13
C GLY A 239 -21.06 -7.48 -3.96
N ILE A 240 -20.55 -7.48 -5.19
CA ILE A 240 -20.67 -6.36 -6.15
C ILE A 240 -22.14 -5.96 -6.33
N SER A 241 -23.02 -6.96 -6.48
CA SER A 241 -24.45 -6.73 -6.61
C SER A 241 -25.06 -6.12 -5.33
N ALA A 242 -24.62 -6.55 -4.15
CA ALA A 242 -25.04 -5.97 -2.87
C ALA A 242 -24.54 -4.53 -2.71
N ALA A 243 -23.27 -4.26 -3.04
CA ALA A 243 -22.71 -2.91 -3.08
C ALA A 243 -23.58 -1.99 -3.95
N ARG A 244 -23.92 -2.45 -5.16
CA ARG A 244 -24.78 -1.71 -6.10
C ARG A 244 -26.20 -1.51 -5.58
N ARG A 245 -26.78 -2.46 -4.85
CA ARG A 245 -28.14 -2.32 -4.31
C ARG A 245 -28.21 -1.37 -3.12
N HIS A 246 -27.21 -1.42 -2.24
CA HIS A 246 -27.32 -0.81 -0.91
C HIS A 246 -26.58 0.51 -0.75
N PHE A 247 -25.52 0.73 -1.54
CA PHE A 247 -24.71 1.95 -1.46
C PHE A 247 -24.91 2.88 -2.66
N TRP A 248 -25.66 2.47 -3.69
CA TRP A 248 -25.80 3.30 -4.88
C TRP A 248 -26.61 4.57 -4.63
N ASN A 249 -25.99 5.71 -4.96
CA ASN A 249 -26.60 7.01 -5.04
C ASN A 249 -27.11 7.26 -6.47
N PRO A 250 -28.44 7.28 -6.70
CA PRO A 250 -29.00 7.47 -8.02
C PRO A 250 -28.78 8.89 -8.58
N GLY A 251 -28.70 9.92 -7.71
CA GLY A 251 -28.53 11.31 -8.12
C GLY A 251 -27.12 11.59 -8.66
N GLU A 252 -26.11 11.12 -7.94
CA GLU A 252 -24.71 11.27 -8.33
C GLU A 252 -24.22 10.19 -9.30
N ARG A 253 -25.03 9.13 -9.46
CA ARG A 253 -24.68 7.93 -10.23
C ARG A 253 -23.35 7.33 -9.75
N TRP A 254 -23.22 7.18 -8.44
CA TRP A 254 -22.04 6.63 -7.78
C TRP A 254 -22.37 5.97 -6.45
N TYR A 255 -21.37 5.55 -5.68
CA TYR A 255 -21.55 4.87 -4.40
C TYR A 255 -21.43 5.86 -3.23
N ASN A 256 -22.34 5.75 -2.27
CA ASN A 256 -22.24 6.37 -0.96
C ASN A 256 -21.21 5.66 -0.09
N ASP A 257 -20.58 6.39 0.84
CA ASP A 257 -19.58 5.86 1.77
C ASP A 257 -20.18 4.86 2.76
N ARG A 258 -21.42 5.14 3.20
CA ARG A 258 -22.14 4.34 4.19
C ARG A 258 -23.55 3.98 3.73
N LEU A 259 -24.08 2.93 4.35
CA LEU A 259 -25.50 2.62 4.26
C LEU A 259 -26.34 3.79 4.77
N SER A 260 -27.37 4.16 4.00
CA SER A 260 -28.28 5.25 4.34
C SER A 260 -27.58 6.58 4.64
N ASP A 261 -26.49 6.88 3.93
CA ASP A 261 -25.72 8.11 4.14
C ASP A 261 -26.56 9.36 3.76
N GLY A 262 -26.81 10.19 4.78
CA GLY A 262 -27.55 11.45 4.67
C GLY A 262 -26.65 12.69 4.78
N ASP A 263 -25.33 12.51 4.78
CA ASP A 263 -24.39 13.61 4.90
C ASP A 263 -24.41 14.50 3.65
N ARG A 264 -23.91 15.72 3.80
CA ARG A 264 -23.79 16.70 2.70
C ARG A 264 -22.91 16.18 1.55
N TYR A 265 -21.92 15.35 1.87
CA TYR A 265 -20.99 14.75 0.91
C TYR A 265 -21.02 13.23 1.08
N PRO A 266 -22.08 12.56 0.61
CA PRO A 266 -22.35 11.18 0.97
C PRO A 266 -21.54 10.18 0.15
N LEU A 267 -20.88 10.60 -0.94
CA LEU A 267 -20.15 9.67 -1.81
C LEU A 267 -18.90 9.11 -1.14
N ALA A 268 -18.61 7.85 -1.46
CA ALA A 268 -17.45 7.15 -0.97
C ALA A 268 -16.15 7.78 -1.50
N THR A 269 -15.14 7.82 -0.64
CA THR A 269 -13.81 8.33 -1.00
C THR A 269 -13.02 7.30 -1.82
N VAL A 270 -11.84 7.71 -2.31
CA VAL A 270 -10.85 6.77 -2.89
C VAL A 270 -10.58 5.62 -1.94
N TRP A 271 -10.22 5.92 -0.68
CA TRP A 271 -9.94 4.90 0.32
C TRP A 271 -11.09 3.91 0.47
N SER A 272 -12.32 4.40 0.57
CA SER A 272 -13.52 3.56 0.72
C SER A 272 -13.83 2.68 -0.49
N LEU A 273 -13.40 3.06 -1.69
CA LEU A 273 -13.75 2.38 -2.93
C LEU A 273 -12.63 1.55 -3.55
N ALA A 274 -11.38 1.71 -3.13
CA ALA A 274 -10.23 1.01 -3.72
C ALA A 274 -10.49 -0.51 -3.79
N GLY A 275 -10.90 -1.12 -2.68
CA GLY A 275 -11.19 -2.56 -2.64
C GLY A 275 -12.38 -2.98 -3.53
N LEU A 276 -13.44 -2.16 -3.64
CA LEU A 276 -14.55 -2.46 -4.57
C LEU A 276 -14.11 -2.37 -6.03
N PHE A 277 -13.23 -1.42 -6.36
CA PHE A 277 -12.65 -1.30 -7.69
C PHE A 277 -11.83 -2.55 -8.01
N GLU A 278 -10.87 -2.91 -7.14
CA GLU A 278 -10.03 -4.10 -7.33
C GLU A 278 -10.84 -5.40 -7.36
N THR A 279 -11.98 -5.46 -6.65
CA THR A 279 -12.92 -6.59 -6.74
C THR A 279 -13.44 -6.78 -8.16
N LEU A 280 -13.84 -5.70 -8.85
CA LEU A 280 -14.34 -5.77 -10.22
C LEU A 280 -13.25 -6.23 -11.18
N ASP A 281 -12.03 -5.75 -10.99
CA ASP A 281 -10.88 -6.11 -11.80
C ASP A 281 -10.53 -7.59 -11.61
N ALA A 282 -10.46 -8.05 -10.37
CA ALA A 282 -10.19 -9.44 -10.04
C ALA A 282 -11.30 -10.40 -10.50
N VAL A 283 -12.57 -9.99 -10.50
CA VAL A 283 -13.66 -10.79 -11.09
C VAL A 283 -13.52 -10.94 -12.61
N GLU A 284 -13.18 -9.87 -13.34
CA GLU A 284 -12.87 -10.00 -14.79
C GLU A 284 -11.62 -10.86 -15.03
N MET A 285 -10.59 -10.79 -14.17
CA MET A 285 -9.42 -11.67 -14.27
C MET A 285 -9.75 -13.14 -13.97
N ALA A 286 -10.64 -13.39 -13.01
CA ALA A 286 -11.07 -14.74 -12.62
C ALA A 286 -11.98 -15.39 -13.68
N GLN A 287 -12.89 -14.60 -14.26
CA GLN A 287 -13.83 -15.03 -15.28
C GLN A 287 -14.02 -13.94 -16.35
N PRO A 288 -13.14 -13.91 -17.38
CA PRO A 288 -13.24 -12.93 -18.44
C PRO A 288 -14.56 -13.02 -19.19
N SER A 289 -15.31 -11.92 -19.26
CA SER A 289 -16.57 -11.88 -20.01
C SER A 289 -16.87 -10.47 -20.53
N ARG A 290 -17.76 -10.35 -21.52
CA ARG A 290 -18.20 -9.02 -21.98
C ARG A 290 -18.86 -8.21 -20.85
N HIS A 291 -19.54 -8.88 -19.94
CA HIS A 291 -20.22 -8.27 -18.80
C HIS A 291 -19.22 -7.75 -17.76
N ASN A 292 -18.31 -8.61 -17.29
CA ASN A 292 -17.33 -8.27 -16.25
C ASN A 292 -16.38 -7.16 -16.74
N ARG A 293 -15.87 -7.29 -17.97
CA ARG A 293 -15.06 -6.22 -18.60
C ARG A 293 -15.80 -4.89 -18.73
N GLN A 294 -17.10 -4.92 -19.01
CA GLN A 294 -17.90 -3.71 -19.09
C GLN A 294 -18.10 -3.07 -17.71
N ALA A 295 -18.23 -3.87 -16.66
CA ALA A 295 -18.31 -3.39 -15.28
C ALA A 295 -17.02 -2.67 -14.87
N VAL A 296 -15.85 -3.27 -15.15
CA VAL A 296 -14.53 -2.63 -14.95
C VAL A 296 -14.47 -1.30 -15.71
N ARG A 297 -14.80 -1.30 -17.01
CA ARG A 297 -14.74 -0.08 -17.82
C ARG A 297 -15.64 1.05 -17.29
N GLN A 298 -16.84 0.72 -16.81
CA GLN A 298 -17.77 1.70 -16.25
C GLN A 298 -17.27 2.27 -14.93
N PHE A 299 -16.74 1.42 -14.06
CA PHE A 299 -16.20 1.86 -12.78
C PHE A 299 -14.97 2.74 -13.00
N ALA A 300 -13.99 2.26 -13.79
CA ALA A 300 -12.77 2.99 -14.12
C ALA A 300 -13.07 4.36 -14.77
N ALA A 301 -14.02 4.42 -15.72
CA ALA A 301 -14.39 5.68 -16.36
C ALA A 301 -14.96 6.74 -15.38
N TYR A 302 -15.66 6.30 -14.33
CA TYR A 302 -16.10 7.22 -13.28
C TYR A 302 -14.96 7.51 -12.30
N ALA A 303 -14.14 6.51 -11.96
CA ALA A 303 -12.99 6.63 -11.07
C ALA A 303 -11.98 7.70 -11.53
N GLU A 304 -11.86 7.94 -12.84
CA GLU A 304 -11.06 9.03 -13.40
C GLU A 304 -11.55 10.43 -12.98
N ARG A 305 -12.81 10.59 -12.54
CA ARG A 305 -13.35 11.87 -12.04
C ARG A 305 -12.74 12.30 -10.71
N TYR A 306 -12.01 11.42 -10.03
CA TYR A 306 -11.24 11.77 -8.85
C TYR A 306 -9.95 12.52 -9.21
N TRP A 307 -9.50 12.46 -10.48
CA TRP A 307 -8.32 13.18 -10.93
C TRP A 307 -8.54 14.71 -10.89
N ASP A 308 -7.78 15.38 -10.03
CA ASP A 308 -7.65 16.82 -9.97
C ASP A 308 -6.46 17.27 -10.83
N ARG A 309 -6.75 17.86 -11.98
CA ARG A 309 -5.73 18.44 -12.87
C ARG A 309 -5.21 19.81 -12.39
N ASP A 310 -5.99 20.49 -11.56
CA ASP A 310 -5.71 21.85 -11.10
C ASP A 310 -4.82 21.86 -9.85
N LEU A 311 -4.61 20.68 -9.26
CA LEU A 311 -3.60 20.46 -8.24
C LEU A 311 -2.21 20.74 -8.86
N GLN A 312 -1.56 21.82 -8.38
CA GLN A 312 -0.23 22.24 -8.84
C GLN A 312 0.86 21.78 -7.87
N PRO A 313 2.10 21.54 -8.36
CA PRO A 313 2.53 21.57 -9.77
C PRO A 313 2.21 20.26 -10.54
N HIS A 314 1.73 19.24 -9.86
CA HIS A 314 1.36 17.95 -10.45
C HIS A 314 -0.06 17.57 -10.01
N GLY A 315 -0.88 17.18 -10.99
CA GLY A 315 -2.23 16.66 -10.74
C GLY A 315 -2.20 15.38 -9.93
N GLY A 316 -3.27 15.09 -9.20
CA GLY A 316 -3.41 13.90 -8.36
C GLY A 316 -4.87 13.51 -8.17
N TYR A 317 -5.14 12.29 -7.73
CA TYR A 317 -6.48 11.87 -7.38
C TYR A 317 -6.88 12.44 -6.02
N ALA A 318 -7.89 13.31 -6.01
CA ALA A 318 -8.51 13.84 -4.81
C ALA A 318 -9.26 12.73 -4.05
N PRO A 319 -9.54 12.89 -2.75
CA PRO A 319 -10.32 11.90 -1.98
C PRO A 319 -11.78 11.77 -2.47
N TYR A 320 -12.34 12.76 -3.15
CA TYR A 320 -13.76 12.84 -3.55
C TYR A 320 -13.90 13.19 -5.04
N PRO A 321 -14.91 12.69 -5.77
CA PRO A 321 -15.01 12.92 -7.20
C PRO A 321 -15.41 14.35 -7.55
N GLY A 322 -14.93 14.85 -8.69
CA GLY A 322 -15.22 16.18 -9.21
C GLY A 322 -14.66 17.34 -8.38
N PRO A 323 -13.41 17.29 -7.88
CA PRO A 323 -12.80 18.38 -7.13
C PRO A 323 -12.86 19.70 -7.91
N ARG A 324 -12.97 20.83 -7.20
CA ARG A 324 -13.01 22.18 -7.75
C ARG A 324 -11.95 23.08 -7.12
N GLY A 325 -10.78 23.20 -7.75
CA GLY A 325 -9.72 24.14 -7.36
C GLY A 325 -8.57 23.57 -6.50
N SER A 326 -7.50 24.36 -6.33
CA SER A 326 -6.19 23.93 -5.83
C SER A 326 -6.05 23.76 -4.30
N GLY A 327 -7.14 23.77 -3.54
CA GLY A 327 -7.14 23.88 -2.07
C GLY A 327 -7.37 22.57 -1.30
N TYR A 328 -7.54 21.43 -1.97
CA TYR A 328 -7.86 20.17 -1.30
C TYR A 328 -6.64 19.46 -0.73
N HIS A 329 -6.86 18.79 0.39
CA HIS A 329 -5.91 17.84 0.94
C HIS A 329 -6.01 16.54 0.17
N VAL A 330 -4.87 16.03 -0.24
CA VAL A 330 -4.75 14.86 -1.09
C VAL A 330 -3.75 13.91 -0.44
N TRP A 331 -4.14 12.65 -0.39
CA TRP A 331 -3.45 11.59 0.30
C TRP A 331 -2.61 10.77 -0.68
N PHE A 332 -1.35 10.53 -0.34
CA PHE A 332 -0.41 9.85 -1.23
C PHE A 332 -0.59 8.32 -1.22
N ASP A 333 -1.03 7.76 -0.09
CA ASP A 333 -1.54 6.40 0.02
C ASP A 333 -2.80 6.21 -0.84
N ASP A 334 -3.80 7.10 -0.72
CA ASP A 334 -5.02 7.04 -1.56
C ASP A 334 -4.68 7.00 -3.05
N ASN A 335 -3.78 7.88 -3.50
CA ASN A 335 -3.32 7.87 -4.88
C ASN A 335 -2.68 6.54 -5.26
N SER A 336 -1.86 5.98 -4.37
CA SER A 336 -1.20 4.69 -4.61
C SER A 336 -2.22 3.55 -4.73
N TRP A 337 -3.19 3.44 -3.81
CA TRP A 337 -4.25 2.42 -3.86
C TRP A 337 -5.16 2.59 -5.07
N TRP A 338 -5.49 3.82 -5.45
CA TRP A 338 -6.24 4.08 -6.67
C TRP A 338 -5.44 3.72 -7.93
N GLY A 339 -4.13 3.97 -7.91
CA GLY A 339 -3.21 3.58 -8.97
C GLY A 339 -3.10 2.06 -9.12
N HIS A 340 -3.09 1.31 -8.02
CA HIS A 340 -3.15 -0.15 -8.02
C HIS A 340 -4.42 -0.67 -8.69
N ALA A 341 -5.58 -0.13 -8.30
CA ALA A 341 -6.84 -0.48 -8.94
C ALA A 341 -6.85 -0.16 -10.45
N PHE A 342 -6.31 0.99 -10.88
CA PHE A 342 -6.16 1.27 -12.31
C PHE A 342 -5.18 0.32 -13.02
N LEU A 343 -4.12 -0.12 -12.35
CA LEU A 343 -3.19 -1.11 -12.90
C LEU A 343 -3.87 -2.47 -13.08
N ASP A 344 -4.70 -2.88 -12.12
CA ASP A 344 -5.47 -4.11 -12.21
C ASP A 344 -6.60 -4.00 -13.25
N ALA A 345 -7.24 -2.84 -13.39
CA ALA A 345 -8.15 -2.57 -14.48
C ALA A 345 -7.46 -2.68 -15.85
N TYR A 346 -6.19 -2.26 -15.97
CA TYR A 346 -5.39 -2.50 -17.17
C TYR A 346 -5.16 -3.99 -17.41
N ARG A 347 -4.74 -4.74 -16.38
CA ARG A 347 -4.54 -6.20 -16.47
C ARG A 347 -5.82 -6.94 -16.86
N ALA A 348 -6.96 -6.54 -16.30
CA ALA A 348 -8.26 -7.14 -16.53
C ALA A 348 -8.82 -6.85 -17.94
N THR A 349 -8.56 -5.67 -18.49
CA THR A 349 -9.23 -5.21 -19.72
C THR A 349 -8.33 -5.07 -20.94
N GLY A 350 -7.01 -4.99 -20.74
CA GLY A 350 -6.03 -4.63 -21.75
C GLY A 350 -6.09 -3.16 -22.20
N ASN A 351 -6.89 -2.30 -21.55
CA ASN A 351 -7.06 -0.91 -21.98
C ASN A 351 -5.89 -0.02 -21.51
N PRO A 352 -5.02 0.47 -22.41
CA PRO A 352 -3.81 1.21 -22.03
C PRO A 352 -4.06 2.55 -21.33
N ARG A 353 -5.30 3.06 -21.40
CA ARG A 353 -5.73 4.24 -20.64
C ARG A 353 -5.54 4.02 -19.13
N TYR A 354 -5.91 2.86 -18.61
CA TYR A 354 -5.83 2.59 -17.17
C TYR A 354 -4.38 2.45 -16.69
N LEU A 355 -3.48 1.91 -17.52
CA LEU A 355 -2.04 1.95 -17.23
C LEU A 355 -1.51 3.40 -17.18
N THR A 356 -2.04 4.29 -18.02
CA THR A 356 -1.68 5.72 -17.97
C THR A 356 -2.17 6.36 -16.67
N ASP A 357 -3.36 5.99 -16.21
CA ASP A 357 -3.95 6.47 -14.96
C ASP A 357 -3.20 5.97 -13.71
N ALA A 358 -2.72 4.72 -13.73
CA ALA A 358 -1.83 4.17 -12.70
C ALA A 358 -0.47 4.89 -12.65
N LYS A 359 0.12 5.16 -13.83
CA LYS A 359 1.38 5.92 -13.93
C LYS A 359 1.24 7.34 -13.39
N ARG A 360 0.15 8.03 -13.72
CA ARG A 360 -0.17 9.36 -13.16
C ARG A 360 -0.20 9.36 -11.64
N ALA A 361 -0.79 8.33 -11.02
CA ALA A 361 -0.81 8.20 -9.58
C ALA A 361 0.62 8.05 -9.01
N SER A 362 1.41 7.12 -9.56
CA SER A 362 2.79 6.89 -9.12
C SER A 362 3.67 8.14 -9.29
N ASP A 363 3.53 8.86 -10.40
CA ASP A 363 4.29 10.07 -10.71
C ASP A 363 3.90 11.25 -9.80
N PHE A 364 2.61 11.39 -9.46
CA PHE A 364 2.15 12.37 -8.48
C PHE A 364 2.74 12.10 -7.09
N VAL A 365 2.68 10.84 -6.63
CA VAL A 365 3.18 10.45 -5.31
C VAL A 365 4.68 10.64 -5.19
N ASP A 366 5.44 10.28 -6.23
CA ASP A 366 6.88 10.53 -6.30
C ASP A 366 7.22 12.02 -6.30
N ALA A 367 6.55 12.81 -7.12
CA ALA A 367 6.87 14.23 -7.26
C ALA A 367 6.50 15.07 -6.02
N ARG A 368 5.49 14.65 -5.25
CA ARG A 368 4.91 15.48 -4.17
C ARG A 368 4.91 14.84 -2.79
N GLY A 369 4.95 13.51 -2.70
CA GLY A 369 4.93 12.76 -1.44
C GLY A 369 6.33 12.41 -0.95
N TRP A 370 7.23 12.05 -1.87
CA TRP A 370 8.60 11.71 -1.52
C TRP A 370 9.44 12.96 -1.23
N SER A 371 10.07 13.02 -0.06
CA SER A 371 10.94 14.14 0.34
C SER A 371 12.43 13.81 0.38
N GLY A 372 12.82 12.58 0.02
CA GLY A 372 14.19 12.08 0.20
C GLY A 372 14.46 11.44 1.57
N ASP A 373 13.66 11.75 2.58
CA ASP A 373 13.78 11.23 3.95
C ASP A 373 12.50 10.55 4.47
N GLY A 374 11.64 10.08 3.56
CA GLY A 374 10.40 9.37 3.87
C GLY A 374 9.21 9.89 3.06
N MET A 375 8.14 9.12 3.02
CA MET A 375 6.91 9.50 2.32
C MET A 375 6.03 10.35 3.24
N TRP A 376 5.64 11.54 2.79
CA TRP A 376 4.56 12.28 3.43
C TRP A 376 3.24 11.50 3.33
N TRP A 377 2.36 11.64 4.31
CA TRP A 377 1.04 11.03 4.23
C TRP A 377 0.11 11.79 3.26
N GLU A 378 0.13 13.12 3.34
CA GLU A 378 -0.73 13.99 2.54
C GLU A 378 -0.02 15.27 2.09
N THR A 379 -0.64 16.01 1.16
CA THR A 379 -0.10 17.25 0.57
C THR A 379 0.13 18.40 1.56
N ARG A 380 -0.36 18.31 2.80
CA ARG A 380 -0.03 19.27 3.88
C ARG A 380 1.35 19.06 4.49
N HIS A 381 1.95 17.88 4.28
CA HIS A 381 3.27 17.54 4.81
C HIS A 381 3.37 17.68 6.35
N GLU A 382 2.31 17.32 7.08
CA GLU A 382 2.29 17.36 8.54
C GLU A 382 2.90 16.11 9.19
N SER A 383 2.83 14.95 8.51
CA SER A 383 3.34 13.67 9.03
C SER A 383 3.84 12.74 7.92
N LYS A 384 4.87 11.94 8.27
CA LYS A 384 5.35 10.84 7.44
C LYS A 384 4.50 9.59 7.66
N SER A 385 4.29 8.81 6.60
CA SER A 385 3.49 7.59 6.65
C SER A 385 4.25 6.42 6.05
N GLU A 386 4.31 5.32 6.81
CA GLU A 386 4.81 4.03 6.35
C GLU A 386 3.88 3.43 5.29
N GLU A 387 2.59 3.71 5.39
CA GLU A 387 1.57 3.11 4.56
C GLU A 387 1.54 3.77 3.18
N ALA A 388 1.67 5.10 3.13
CA ALA A 388 1.95 5.82 1.89
C ALA A 388 3.26 5.35 1.24
N LEU A 389 4.32 5.12 2.03
CA LEU A 389 5.59 4.61 1.51
C LEU A 389 5.43 3.21 0.92
N GLY A 390 4.81 2.28 1.66
CA GLY A 390 4.59 0.90 1.23
C GLY A 390 3.75 0.84 -0.04
N ALA A 391 2.61 1.54 -0.07
CA ALA A 391 1.70 1.60 -1.21
C ALA A 391 2.40 2.14 -2.47
N ALA A 392 3.14 3.24 -2.35
CA ALA A 392 3.88 3.86 -3.45
C ALA A 392 5.01 2.96 -3.98
N THR A 393 5.66 2.23 -3.07
CA THR A 393 6.71 1.25 -3.40
C THR A 393 6.14 0.11 -4.24
N ALA A 394 5.03 -0.47 -3.79
CA ALA A 394 4.35 -1.53 -4.52
C ALA A 394 3.87 -1.06 -5.89
N LEU A 395 3.20 0.10 -5.96
CA LEU A 395 2.67 0.62 -7.22
C LEU A 395 3.77 0.84 -8.25
N SER A 396 4.89 1.43 -7.82
CA SER A 396 6.04 1.66 -8.69
C SER A 396 6.65 0.32 -9.16
N ALA A 397 6.81 -0.63 -8.25
CA ALA A 397 7.36 -1.95 -8.60
C ALA A 397 6.45 -2.73 -9.57
N GLU A 398 5.13 -2.67 -9.39
CA GLU A 398 4.17 -3.36 -10.26
C GLU A 398 4.03 -2.68 -11.63
N ILE A 399 4.09 -1.34 -11.70
CA ILE A 399 4.19 -0.66 -13.01
C ILE A 399 5.49 -1.08 -13.72
N TYR A 400 6.61 -1.22 -12.99
CA TYR A 400 7.83 -1.77 -13.57
C TYR A 400 7.63 -3.20 -14.05
N GLU A 401 6.96 -4.05 -13.27
CA GLU A 401 6.65 -5.41 -13.67
C GLU A 401 5.92 -5.46 -15.01
N GLU A 402 4.86 -4.67 -15.16
CA GLU A 402 4.06 -4.63 -16.38
C GLU A 402 4.82 -4.05 -17.58
N THR A 403 5.67 -3.05 -17.37
CA THR A 403 6.22 -2.23 -18.46
C THR A 403 7.69 -2.47 -18.76
N GLY A 404 8.46 -2.98 -17.80
CA GLY A 404 9.93 -2.96 -17.81
C GLY A 404 10.54 -1.56 -17.73
N ASN A 405 9.75 -0.50 -17.50
CA ASN A 405 10.27 0.87 -17.47
C ASN A 405 11.08 1.11 -16.18
N ARG A 406 12.38 1.31 -16.36
CA ARG A 406 13.35 1.45 -15.27
C ARG A 406 13.11 2.64 -14.34
N VAL A 407 12.41 3.69 -14.77
CA VAL A 407 12.06 4.83 -13.90
C VAL A 407 11.30 4.34 -12.66
N TYR A 408 10.33 3.43 -12.86
CA TYR A 408 9.53 2.90 -11.76
C TYR A 408 10.31 1.85 -10.93
N LEU A 409 11.26 1.13 -11.53
CA LEU A 409 12.18 0.25 -10.78
C LEU A 409 13.08 1.06 -9.84
N ASP A 410 13.70 2.11 -10.37
CA ASP A 410 14.65 2.93 -9.62
C ASP A 410 13.93 3.71 -8.51
N ARG A 411 12.69 4.16 -8.76
CA ARG A 411 11.77 4.69 -7.74
C ARG A 411 11.48 3.66 -6.64
N ALA A 412 11.01 2.46 -6.99
CA ALA A 412 10.73 1.41 -6.00
C ALA A 412 11.97 1.04 -5.16
N ARG A 413 13.14 0.91 -5.81
CA ARG A 413 14.41 0.65 -5.13
C ARG A 413 14.82 1.78 -4.19
N THR A 414 14.57 3.04 -4.56
CA THR A 414 14.83 4.20 -3.69
C THR A 414 14.02 4.10 -2.40
N TYR A 415 12.72 3.81 -2.50
CA TYR A 415 11.85 3.67 -1.34
C TYR A 415 12.21 2.46 -0.48
N ILE A 416 12.49 1.29 -1.11
CA ILE A 416 12.95 0.08 -0.42
C ILE A 416 14.25 0.34 0.34
N ASN A 417 15.22 1.01 -0.27
CA ASN A 417 16.50 1.30 0.37
C ASN A 417 16.28 2.18 1.59
N TRP A 418 15.47 3.22 1.49
CA TRP A 418 15.13 4.04 2.64
C TRP A 418 14.43 3.24 3.74
N ALA A 419 13.44 2.40 3.39
CA ALA A 419 12.74 1.55 4.35
C ALA A 419 13.69 0.53 5.03
N ASN A 420 14.66 -0.02 4.29
CA ASN A 420 15.67 -0.92 4.84
C ASN A 420 16.57 -0.23 5.89
N HIS A 421 16.84 1.07 5.73
CA HIS A 421 17.67 1.82 6.68
C HIS A 421 16.89 2.33 7.90
N HIS A 422 15.60 2.64 7.75
CA HIS A 422 14.85 3.37 8.77
C HIS A 422 13.69 2.59 9.40
N LEU A 423 13.12 1.62 8.68
CA LEU A 423 11.95 0.87 9.14
C LEU A 423 12.26 -0.61 9.43
N TRP A 424 13.30 -1.17 8.82
CA TRP A 424 13.58 -2.59 8.95
C TRP A 424 14.00 -3.01 10.36
N ASN A 425 13.24 -3.91 10.98
CA ASN A 425 13.55 -4.44 12.31
C ASN A 425 14.18 -5.85 12.31
N GLY A 426 14.56 -6.36 11.13
CA GLY A 426 15.05 -7.73 10.97
C GLY A 426 13.97 -8.76 10.61
N LYS A 427 12.68 -8.44 10.74
CA LYS A 427 11.56 -9.37 10.48
C LYS A 427 10.53 -8.77 9.52
N VAL A 428 10.09 -7.56 9.83
CA VAL A 428 9.07 -6.79 9.11
C VAL A 428 9.51 -5.32 9.04
N TYR A 429 8.86 -4.54 8.20
CA TYR A 429 9.05 -3.09 8.16
C TYR A 429 8.19 -2.41 9.23
N GLY A 430 8.81 -1.42 9.87
CA GLY A 430 8.19 -0.36 10.65
C GLY A 430 7.29 -0.82 11.80
N THR A 431 6.24 -0.05 12.04
CA THR A 431 5.19 -0.45 12.98
C THR A 431 4.34 -1.50 12.24
N PRO A 432 4.24 -2.74 12.73
CA PRO A 432 3.73 -3.86 11.95
C PRO A 432 2.23 -3.71 11.64
N LEU A 433 1.96 -3.05 10.53
CA LEU A 433 0.66 -2.91 9.89
C LEU A 433 0.61 -3.87 8.70
N THR A 434 -0.48 -4.63 8.61
CA THR A 434 -0.64 -5.72 7.63
C THR A 434 -0.55 -5.21 6.20
N TYR A 435 -1.31 -4.18 5.85
CA TYR A 435 -1.31 -3.60 4.50
C TYR A 435 0.02 -2.96 4.06
N ALA A 436 0.69 -2.19 4.93
CA ALA A 436 1.97 -1.59 4.59
C ALA A 436 3.06 -2.66 4.33
N ASN A 437 3.12 -3.68 5.19
CA ASN A 437 4.03 -4.80 5.00
C ASN A 437 3.64 -5.68 3.81
N GLY A 438 2.35 -5.87 3.57
CA GLY A 438 1.82 -6.50 2.36
C GLY A 438 2.33 -5.82 1.10
N ALA A 439 2.26 -4.50 1.03
CA ALA A 439 2.75 -3.73 -0.10
C ALA A 439 4.27 -3.89 -0.31
N PHE A 440 5.08 -3.93 0.75
CA PHE A 440 6.51 -4.25 0.59
C PHE A 440 6.75 -5.67 0.08
N ILE A 441 5.95 -6.66 0.49
CA ILE A 441 6.01 -8.02 -0.08
C ILE A 441 5.71 -7.96 -1.57
N GLY A 442 4.64 -7.27 -1.97
CA GLY A 442 4.27 -7.04 -3.36
C GLY A 442 5.37 -6.39 -4.18
N ALA A 443 6.01 -5.34 -3.65
CA ALA A 443 7.09 -4.65 -4.32
C ALA A 443 8.29 -5.56 -4.62
N HIS A 444 8.74 -6.34 -3.62
CA HIS A 444 9.83 -7.30 -3.82
C HIS A 444 9.44 -8.42 -4.78
N LEU A 445 8.18 -8.85 -4.76
CA LEU A 445 7.65 -9.85 -5.69
C LEU A 445 7.66 -9.34 -7.13
N ALA A 446 7.16 -8.13 -7.38
CA ALA A 446 7.12 -7.51 -8.71
C ALA A 446 8.53 -7.32 -9.30
N ILE A 447 9.50 -6.86 -8.49
CA ILE A 447 10.90 -6.75 -8.90
C ILE A 447 11.50 -8.14 -9.18
N CYS A 448 11.21 -9.13 -8.31
CA CYS A 448 11.65 -10.50 -8.50
C CYS A 448 11.18 -11.09 -9.84
N ILE A 449 9.89 -10.93 -10.16
CA ILE A 449 9.28 -11.45 -11.38
C ILE A 449 9.94 -10.83 -12.61
N ARG A 450 10.03 -9.50 -12.66
CA ARG A 450 10.42 -8.80 -13.88
C ARG A 450 11.91 -8.66 -14.10
N ALA A 451 12.66 -8.44 -13.03
CA ALA A 451 14.11 -8.26 -13.10
C ALA A 451 14.89 -9.58 -12.88
N HIS A 452 14.21 -10.66 -12.48
CA HIS A 452 14.86 -11.89 -12.01
C HIS A 452 15.89 -11.63 -10.90
N ASP A 453 15.63 -10.63 -10.06
CA ASP A 453 16.53 -10.20 -8.99
C ASP A 453 16.45 -11.18 -7.82
N SER A 454 17.49 -12.01 -7.65
CA SER A 454 17.53 -13.06 -6.62
C SER A 454 17.42 -12.52 -5.19
N ARG A 455 17.87 -11.28 -4.94
CA ARG A 455 17.75 -10.64 -3.62
C ARG A 455 16.31 -10.22 -3.37
N ALA A 456 15.65 -9.65 -4.37
CA ALA A 456 14.22 -9.32 -4.28
C ALA A 456 13.38 -10.59 -4.08
N CYS A 457 13.65 -11.66 -4.83
CA CYS A 457 12.96 -12.95 -4.66
C CYS A 457 13.13 -13.52 -3.24
N SER A 458 14.36 -13.52 -2.73
CA SER A 458 14.66 -14.00 -1.39
C SER A 458 13.98 -13.13 -0.32
N ARG A 459 13.96 -11.81 -0.52
CA ARG A 459 13.31 -10.87 0.40
C ARG A 459 11.80 -11.00 0.41
N ALA A 460 11.15 -11.14 -0.75
CA ALA A 460 9.70 -11.41 -0.84
C ALA A 460 9.32 -12.68 -0.07
N ARG A 461 10.09 -13.77 -0.25
CA ARG A 461 9.88 -15.03 0.47
C ARG A 461 10.03 -14.86 1.97
N TYR A 462 11.08 -14.16 2.38
CA TYR A 462 11.39 -13.90 3.79
C TYR A 462 10.25 -13.12 4.45
N LEU A 463 9.85 -12.01 3.84
CA LEU A 463 8.80 -11.13 4.36
C LEU A 463 7.45 -11.85 4.43
N GLY A 464 7.05 -12.60 3.38
CA GLY A 464 5.80 -13.37 3.43
C GLY A 464 5.79 -14.45 4.51
N THR A 465 6.93 -15.13 4.71
CA THR A 465 7.09 -16.14 5.76
C THR A 465 7.03 -15.51 7.16
N TRP A 466 7.68 -14.37 7.34
CA TRP A 466 7.65 -13.63 8.60
C TRP A 466 6.32 -12.95 8.85
N ALA A 467 5.58 -12.54 7.82
CA ALA A 467 4.23 -12.03 7.96
C ALA A 467 3.31 -13.08 8.59
N MET A 468 3.29 -14.30 8.07
CA MET A 468 2.51 -15.41 8.66
C MET A 468 2.89 -15.66 10.12
N ARG A 469 4.18 -15.60 10.44
CA ARG A 469 4.68 -15.79 11.81
C ARG A 469 4.33 -14.59 12.70
N TRP A 470 4.34 -13.37 12.16
CA TRP A 470 4.14 -12.17 12.93
C TRP A 470 2.68 -12.00 13.34
N TRP A 471 1.75 -12.12 12.38
CA TRP A 471 0.32 -11.93 12.63
C TRP A 471 -0.44 -13.23 12.95
N GLY A 472 0.21 -14.39 12.74
CA GLY A 472 -0.38 -15.68 13.07
C GLY A 472 -1.48 -16.10 12.10
N ARG A 473 -2.35 -17.01 12.56
CA ARG A 473 -3.36 -17.66 11.72
C ARG A 473 -4.54 -16.72 11.40
N ASP A 474 -5.03 -16.05 12.43
CA ASP A 474 -6.25 -15.23 12.41
C ASP A 474 -5.86 -13.75 12.28
N LEU A 475 -6.22 -13.14 11.16
CA LEU A 475 -6.02 -11.72 10.93
C LEU A 475 -7.23 -10.93 11.43
N ASP A 476 -6.99 -10.02 12.38
CA ASP A 476 -8.02 -9.25 13.09
C ASP A 476 -7.68 -7.75 13.16
N LYS A 477 -6.86 -7.25 12.23
CA LYS A 477 -6.44 -5.84 12.26
C LYS A 477 -7.55 -4.95 11.70
N ALA A 478 -8.01 -5.25 10.48
CA ALA A 478 -9.25 -4.77 9.87
C ALA A 478 -9.35 -5.37 8.45
N PRO A 479 -10.55 -5.65 7.92
CA PRO A 479 -10.69 -6.23 6.58
C PRO A 479 -9.92 -5.46 5.49
N GLN A 480 -9.99 -4.13 5.47
CA GLN A 480 -9.29 -3.30 4.48
C GLN A 480 -7.78 -3.32 4.59
N PHE A 481 -7.24 -3.61 5.77
CA PHE A 481 -5.79 -3.72 5.94
C PHE A 481 -5.31 -5.14 5.63
N ASP A 482 -6.05 -6.13 6.11
CA ASP A 482 -5.68 -7.53 6.01
C ASP A 482 -5.87 -8.08 4.60
N THR A 483 -6.84 -7.56 3.84
CA THR A 483 -7.05 -7.94 2.44
C THR A 483 -5.86 -7.57 1.56
N ILE A 484 -5.32 -6.35 1.70
CA ILE A 484 -4.13 -5.90 0.94
C ILE A 484 -2.95 -6.84 1.20
N LEU A 485 -2.72 -7.24 2.47
CA LEU A 485 -1.71 -8.26 2.77
C LEU A 485 -2.01 -9.57 2.05
N LEU A 486 -3.23 -10.08 2.20
CA LEU A 486 -3.60 -11.40 1.68
C LEU A 486 -3.60 -11.46 0.14
N ARG A 487 -3.91 -10.36 -0.55
CA ARG A 487 -3.74 -10.22 -2.01
C ARG A 487 -2.30 -10.54 -2.42
N TYR A 488 -1.31 -9.89 -1.81
CA TYR A 488 0.08 -10.17 -2.12
C TYR A 488 0.52 -11.56 -1.66
N MET A 489 -0.07 -12.09 -0.59
CA MET A 489 0.23 -13.46 -0.14
C MET A 489 -0.27 -14.53 -1.13
N VAL A 490 -1.46 -14.38 -1.73
CA VAL A 490 -1.93 -15.35 -2.73
C VAL A 490 -1.06 -15.31 -3.99
N GLN A 491 -0.64 -14.12 -4.42
CA GLN A 491 0.27 -13.93 -5.57
C GLN A 491 1.66 -14.52 -5.27
N LEU A 492 2.22 -14.23 -4.10
CA LEU A 492 3.50 -14.78 -3.64
C LEU A 492 3.46 -16.30 -3.57
N GLY A 493 2.36 -16.85 -3.02
CA GLY A 493 2.12 -18.29 -2.95
C GLY A 493 2.14 -18.93 -4.32
N ASN A 494 1.37 -18.38 -5.26
CA ASN A 494 1.32 -18.83 -6.64
C ASN A 494 2.72 -18.82 -7.29
N TYR A 495 3.42 -17.68 -7.24
CA TYR A 495 4.74 -17.54 -7.86
C TYR A 495 5.81 -18.46 -7.27
N MET A 496 5.79 -18.66 -5.94
CA MET A 496 6.81 -19.45 -5.25
C MET A 496 6.47 -20.94 -5.11
N GLY A 497 5.28 -21.37 -5.55
CA GLY A 497 4.82 -22.73 -5.32
C GLY A 497 4.57 -23.06 -3.85
N ASN A 498 4.23 -22.05 -3.02
CA ASN A 498 3.99 -22.26 -1.58
C ASN A 498 2.49 -22.25 -1.26
N PRO A 499 1.84 -23.43 -1.12
CA PRO A 499 0.40 -23.51 -0.92
C PRO A 499 -0.06 -22.95 0.44
N LYS A 500 0.83 -22.79 1.42
CA LYS A 500 0.47 -22.25 2.74
C LYS A 500 0.08 -20.77 2.70
N PHE A 501 0.67 -19.98 1.78
CA PHE A 501 0.31 -18.57 1.64
C PHE A 501 -1.12 -18.40 1.10
N TYR A 502 -1.49 -19.21 0.10
CA TYR A 502 -2.85 -19.24 -0.41
C TYR A 502 -3.83 -19.76 0.65
N ALA A 503 -3.48 -20.86 1.35
CA ALA A 503 -4.31 -21.45 2.39
C ALA A 503 -4.56 -20.48 3.58
N TRP A 504 -3.64 -19.56 3.85
CA TRP A 504 -3.81 -18.53 4.88
C TRP A 504 -4.88 -17.49 4.50
N ALA A 505 -4.87 -17.03 3.25
CA ALA A 505 -5.91 -16.17 2.72
C ALA A 505 -7.27 -16.86 2.71
N TYR A 506 -7.31 -18.11 2.24
CA TYR A 506 -8.49 -18.97 2.28
C TYR A 506 -9.08 -19.09 3.70
N HIS A 507 -8.23 -19.37 4.70
CA HIS A 507 -8.67 -19.49 6.09
C HIS A 507 -9.34 -18.21 6.62
N ASN A 508 -8.81 -17.04 6.28
CA ASN A 508 -9.40 -15.77 6.71
C ASN A 508 -10.66 -15.40 5.93
N ALA A 509 -10.76 -15.77 4.65
CA ALA A 509 -12.01 -15.64 3.88
C ALA A 509 -13.15 -16.50 4.49
N GLU A 510 -12.83 -17.73 4.90
CA GLU A 510 -13.74 -18.60 5.65
C GLU A 510 -14.18 -18.00 6.99
N ARG A 511 -13.28 -17.30 7.70
CA ARG A 511 -13.62 -16.56 8.92
C ARG A 511 -14.57 -15.40 8.61
N ALA A 512 -14.28 -14.62 7.58
CA ALA A 512 -15.13 -13.52 7.13
C ALA A 512 -16.57 -14.00 6.83
N LEU A 513 -16.72 -15.17 6.19
CA LEU A 513 -18.04 -15.76 5.92
C LEU A 513 -18.79 -16.15 7.19
N ARG A 514 -18.10 -16.74 8.18
CA ARG A 514 -18.72 -17.10 9.47
C ARG A 514 -19.06 -15.88 10.33
N GLY A 515 -18.25 -14.82 10.24
CA GLY A 515 -18.44 -13.56 10.97
C GLY A 515 -19.49 -12.63 10.34
N ALA A 516 -19.90 -12.87 9.10
CA ALA A 516 -20.91 -12.08 8.42
C ALA A 516 -22.31 -12.38 8.99
N PRO A 517 -23.03 -11.39 9.55
CA PRO A 517 -24.39 -11.58 10.00
C PRO A 517 -25.27 -11.93 8.80
N SER A 518 -26.15 -12.91 8.98
CA SER A 518 -26.85 -13.59 7.89
C SER A 518 -27.65 -12.60 7.02
N GLY A 519 -27.36 -12.59 5.71
CA GLY A 519 -28.46 -12.64 4.74
C GLY A 519 -28.71 -11.46 3.81
N HIS A 520 -27.73 -10.71 3.30
CA HIS A 520 -27.95 -9.83 2.12
C HIS A 520 -26.76 -9.71 1.14
N GLY A 521 -25.71 -10.53 1.30
CA GLY A 521 -24.46 -10.38 0.56
C GLY A 521 -23.62 -9.18 1.01
N LEU A 522 -23.89 -8.64 2.21
CA LEU A 522 -23.15 -7.54 2.82
C LEU A 522 -22.18 -8.08 3.87
N TYR A 523 -20.97 -7.51 3.88
CA TYR A 523 -19.86 -7.89 4.77
C TYR A 523 -19.42 -6.68 5.58
N LEU A 524 -20.16 -6.37 6.65
CA LEU A 524 -20.00 -5.11 7.39
C LEU A 524 -19.30 -5.27 8.74
N ASN A 525 -18.98 -6.51 9.12
CA ASN A 525 -18.25 -6.84 10.33
C ASN A 525 -16.78 -7.12 10.01
N PHE A 526 -15.94 -7.03 11.03
CA PHE A 526 -14.58 -7.58 10.96
C PHE A 526 -14.65 -9.11 10.94
N TRP A 527 -13.56 -9.77 10.54
CA TRP A 527 -13.57 -11.21 10.27
C TRP A 527 -13.66 -12.10 11.52
N ASP A 528 -13.48 -11.52 12.70
CA ASP A 528 -13.82 -12.13 14.00
C ASP A 528 -15.31 -12.01 14.36
N GLY A 529 -16.11 -11.35 13.50
CA GLY A 529 -17.53 -11.09 13.69
C GLY A 529 -17.85 -9.83 14.49
N SER A 530 -16.83 -9.09 14.95
CA SER A 530 -17.04 -7.84 15.70
C SER A 530 -17.49 -6.69 14.81
N SER A 531 -18.18 -5.71 15.40
CA SER A 531 -18.55 -4.48 14.70
C SER A 531 -17.29 -3.61 14.47
N PRO A 532 -17.18 -2.90 13.33
CA PRO A 532 -16.10 -1.93 13.11
C PRO A 532 -15.99 -0.88 14.23
N THR A 533 -17.12 -0.51 14.85
CA THR A 533 -17.15 0.45 15.96
C THR A 533 -16.54 -0.07 17.26
N SER A 534 -16.32 -1.38 17.37
CA SER A 534 -15.67 -2.01 18.52
C SER A 534 -14.14 -1.90 18.47
N HIS A 535 -13.58 -1.43 17.34
CA HIS A 535 -12.14 -1.32 17.11
C HIS A 535 -11.70 0.13 16.84
N PRO A 536 -11.80 1.02 17.85
CA PRO A 536 -11.50 2.45 17.68
C PRO A 536 -10.04 2.74 17.30
N SER A 537 -9.13 1.79 17.51
CA SER A 537 -7.71 1.89 17.11
C SER A 537 -7.47 1.80 15.60
N THR A 538 -8.51 1.52 14.81
CA THR A 538 -8.42 1.54 13.34
C THR A 538 -8.68 2.92 12.75
N GLY A 539 -9.19 3.89 13.53
CA GLY A 539 -9.31 5.32 13.18
C GLY A 539 -10.19 5.67 11.96
N VAL A 540 -10.59 4.68 11.15
CA VAL A 540 -11.08 4.87 9.78
C VAL A 540 -12.33 4.02 9.48
N SER A 541 -12.72 3.10 10.37
CA SER A 541 -13.86 2.21 10.14
C SER A 541 -15.09 2.61 10.94
N HIS A 542 -16.18 2.88 10.24
CA HIS A 542 -17.50 3.17 10.77
C HIS A 542 -18.47 2.02 10.43
N ALA A 543 -19.49 1.83 11.27
CA ALA A 543 -20.54 0.85 10.99
C ALA A 543 -21.20 1.16 9.63
N GLY A 544 -21.42 0.11 8.84
CA GLY A 544 -22.13 0.22 7.56
C GLY A 544 -21.33 0.88 6.44
N GLN A 545 -20.01 0.97 6.53
CA GLN A 545 -19.17 1.50 5.43
C GLN A 545 -19.00 0.52 4.28
N ILE A 546 -18.94 1.07 3.07
CA ILE A 546 -18.59 0.32 1.87
C ILE A 546 -17.15 -0.18 1.90
N LEU A 547 -16.25 0.51 2.63
CA LEU A 547 -14.86 0.10 2.84
C LEU A 547 -14.73 -1.34 3.37
N THR A 548 -15.42 -1.64 4.48
CA THR A 548 -15.39 -2.96 5.13
C THR A 548 -15.97 -4.04 4.21
N HIS A 549 -17.04 -3.70 3.50
CA HIS A 549 -17.68 -4.58 2.53
C HIS A 549 -16.78 -4.87 1.34
N GLY A 550 -16.26 -3.83 0.70
CA GLY A 550 -15.37 -3.86 -0.45
C GLY A 550 -14.13 -4.69 -0.18
N ALA A 551 -13.47 -4.45 0.94
CA ALA A 551 -12.29 -5.23 1.33
C ALA A 551 -12.57 -6.73 1.46
N THR A 552 -13.69 -7.11 2.09
CA THR A 552 -14.01 -8.54 2.26
C THR A 552 -14.29 -9.23 0.91
N ILE A 553 -15.02 -8.56 0.01
CA ILE A 553 -15.33 -9.14 -1.31
C ILE A 553 -14.12 -9.11 -2.25
N GLU A 554 -13.19 -8.18 -2.04
CA GLU A 554 -11.91 -8.13 -2.74
C GLU A 554 -11.06 -9.35 -2.40
N LEU A 555 -11.00 -9.77 -1.12
CA LEU A 555 -10.34 -11.02 -0.74
C LEU A 555 -10.93 -12.24 -1.47
N PHE A 556 -12.26 -12.31 -1.58
CA PHE A 556 -12.93 -13.37 -2.32
C PHE A 556 -12.56 -13.33 -3.81
N ALA A 557 -12.56 -12.14 -4.42
CA ALA A 557 -12.21 -11.98 -5.83
C ALA A 557 -10.75 -12.38 -6.11
N TRP A 558 -9.79 -12.05 -5.23
CA TRP A 558 -8.40 -12.48 -5.39
C TRP A 558 -8.18 -13.97 -5.21
N LEU A 559 -8.90 -14.60 -4.28
CA LEU A 559 -8.93 -16.07 -4.16
C LEU A 559 -9.53 -16.71 -5.43
N ALA A 560 -10.52 -16.08 -6.07
CA ALA A 560 -11.04 -16.55 -7.34
C ALA A 560 -10.02 -16.36 -8.49
N ALA A 561 -9.37 -15.20 -8.58
CA ALA A 561 -8.48 -14.83 -9.68
C ALA A 561 -7.16 -15.60 -9.67
N VAL A 562 -6.54 -15.75 -8.50
CA VAL A 562 -5.23 -16.39 -8.38
C VAL A 562 -5.39 -17.91 -8.26
N LYS A 563 -4.62 -18.67 -9.06
CA LYS A 563 -4.62 -20.13 -8.96
C LYS A 563 -3.78 -20.57 -7.75
N PRO A 564 -4.28 -21.46 -6.88
CA PRO A 564 -3.47 -22.00 -5.80
C PRO A 564 -2.31 -22.81 -6.39
N PRO A 565 -1.14 -22.83 -5.73
CA PRO A 565 -0.06 -23.75 -6.06
C PRO A 565 -0.54 -25.20 -6.07
N GLN A 566 0.00 -26.02 -6.97
CA GLN A 566 -0.15 -27.46 -6.86
C GLN A 566 0.60 -27.90 -5.59
N GLY A 567 -0.11 -28.58 -4.69
CA GLY A 567 0.42 -29.06 -3.41
C GLY A 567 1.10 -30.42 -3.53
#